data_AF-A0A544SXB3-F1
#
_entry.id   AF-A0A544SXB3-F1
#
_cell.length_a   1.000
_cell.length_b   1.000
_cell.length_c   1.000
_cell.angle_alpha   90.00
_cell.angle_beta   90.00
_cell.angle_gamma   90.00
#
_symmetry.space_group_name_H-M   'P 1'
#
loop_
_entity.id
_entity.type
_entity.pdbx_description
1 polymer ?
#
loop_
_entity_poly.entity_id
_entity_poly.type
_entity_poly.pdbx_seq_one_letter_code
_entity_poly.pdbx_strand_id
1 'polypeptide(L)' 'MLDSELIECAQKGDKKAYAELIRIHHRTVEKFAFQCGVKVNDIPDVTQEVFVKLYRFLHQFKHERFTDYPKGKAHCL' A
#
# COMPACT_ATOMS: atom_id res chain seq x y z
N MET A 1 -7.59 -15.10 0.61
CA MET A 1 -7.60 -13.68 0.99
C MET A 1 -7.99 -12.88 -0.23
N LEU A 2 -9.06 -12.11 -0.14
CA LEU A 2 -9.42 -11.14 -1.17
C LEU A 2 -8.43 -9.97 -1.14
N ASP A 3 -8.23 -9.29 -2.28
CA ASP A 3 -7.43 -8.05 -2.36
C ASP A 3 -7.87 -7.03 -1.29
N SER A 4 -9.18 -6.95 -1.02
CA SER A 4 -9.77 -6.09 0.01
C SER A 4 -9.21 -6.35 1.42
N GLU A 5 -9.00 -7.62 1.80
CA GLU A 5 -8.47 -7.97 3.12
C GLU A 5 -6.98 -7.57 3.24
N LEU A 6 -6.20 -7.75 2.17
CA LEU A 6 -4.80 -7.34 2.12
C LEU A 6 -4.67 -5.82 2.22
N ILE A 7 -5.58 -5.07 1.58
CA ILE A 7 -5.65 -3.60 1.68
C ILE A 7 -5.95 -3.18 3.12
N GLU A 8 -6.93 -3.80 3.78
CA GLU A 8 -7.27 -3.49 5.17
C GLU A 8 -6.11 -3.78 6.14
N CYS A 9 -5.43 -4.92 5.97
CA CYS A 9 -4.27 -5.28 6.77
C CYS A 9 -3.08 -4.33 6.49
N ALA A 10 -2.82 -4.01 5.23
CA ALA A 10 -1.79 -3.05 4.84
C ALA A 10 -2.05 -1.64 5.41
N GLN A 11 -3.30 -1.18 5.37
CA GLN A 11 -3.73 0.06 6.03
C GLN A 11 -3.55 0.00 7.54
N LYS A 12 -3.76 -1.16 8.16
CA LYS A 12 -3.51 -1.35 9.59
C LYS A 12 -2.02 -1.26 9.96
N GLY A 13 -1.11 -1.30 8.99
CA GLY A 13 0.34 -1.23 9.16
C GLY A 13 1.02 -2.58 8.98
N ASP A 14 0.29 -3.60 8.51
CA ASP A 14 0.85 -4.91 8.23
C ASP A 14 1.72 -4.87 6.95
N LYS A 15 3.03 -4.90 7.18
CA LYS A 15 4.04 -4.90 6.11
C LYS A 15 3.98 -6.17 5.24
N LYS A 16 3.54 -7.31 5.78
CA LYS A 16 3.43 -8.56 5.01
C LYS A 16 2.25 -8.52 4.06
N ALA A 17 1.11 -8.03 4.54
CA ALA A 17 -0.05 -7.82 3.69
C ALA A 17 0.25 -6.82 2.55
N TYR A 18 1.00 -5.76 2.87
CA TYR A 18 1.45 -4.80 1.87
C TYR A 18 2.43 -5.40 0.85
N ALA A 19 3.36 -6.24 1.28
CA ALA A 19 4.29 -6.92 0.38
C ALA A 19 3.56 -7.85 -0.60
N GLU A 20 2.56 -8.62 -0.14
CA GLU A 20 1.76 -9.45 -1.05
C GLU A 20 0.91 -8.60 -2.01
N LEU A 21 0.34 -7.49 -1.53
CA LEU A 21 -0.39 -6.57 -2.38
C LEU A 21 0.49 -6.02 -3.52
N ILE A 22 1.73 -5.61 -3.20
CA ILE A 22 2.72 -5.21 -4.21
C ILE A 22 2.97 -6.37 -5.16
N ARG A 23 3.23 -7.57 -4.66
CA ARG A 23 3.58 -8.73 -5.48
C ARG A 23 2.48 -9.08 -6.49
N ILE A 24 1.22 -8.96 -6.10
CA ILE A 24 0.04 -9.19 -6.96
C ILE A 24 -0.08 -8.09 -8.02
N HIS A 25 0.07 -6.82 -7.63
CA HIS A 25 -0.14 -5.69 -8.55
C HIS A 25 1.11 -5.28 -9.35
N HIS A 26 2.31 -5.76 -8.99
CA HIS A 26 3.58 -5.39 -9.61
C HIS A 26 3.52 -5.54 -11.12
N ARG A 27 3.11 -6.71 -11.60
CA ARG A 27 3.03 -7.03 -13.03
C ARG A 27 2.03 -6.14 -13.78
N THR A 28 0.96 -5.73 -13.11
CA THR A 28 -0.05 -4.83 -13.69
C THR A 28 0.49 -3.42 -13.81
N VAL A 29 1.21 -2.94 -12.78
CA VAL A 29 1.85 -1.62 -12.78
C VAL A 29 2.97 -1.55 -13.81
N GLU A 30 3.80 -2.59 -13.93
CA GLU A 30 4.84 -2.65 -14.97
C GLU A 30 4.25 -2.57 -16.38
N LYS A 31 3.17 -3.32 -16.65
CA LYS A 31 2.46 -3.25 -17.92
C LYS A 31 1.90 -1.85 -18.19
N PHE A 32 1.36 -1.21 -17.16
CA PHE A 32 0.83 0.14 -17.27
C PHE A 32 1.95 1.17 -17.54
N ALA A 33 3.08 1.08 -16.83
CA ALA A 33 4.26 1.90 -17.07
C ALA A 33 4.78 1.74 -18.50
N PHE A 34 4.84 0.50 -18.99
CA PHE A 34 5.19 0.21 -20.39
C PHE A 34 4.19 0.87 -21.38
N GLN A 35 2.89 0.76 -21.11
CA GLN A 35 1.84 1.41 -21.92
C GLN A 35 1.91 2.94 -21.89
N CYS A 36 2.39 3.53 -20.80
CA CYS A 36 2.67 4.95 -20.69
C CYS A 36 3.92 5.39 -21.46
N GLY A 37 4.66 4.47 -22.09
CA GLY A 37 5.89 4.78 -22.85
C GLY A 37 7.15 4.87 -21.98
N VAL A 38 7.13 4.35 -20.75
CA VAL A 38 8.32 4.25 -19.91
C VAL A 38 9.30 3.24 -20.54
N LYS A 39 10.58 3.60 -20.58
CA LYS A 39 11.62 2.69 -21.08
C LYS A 39 11.70 1.46 -20.19
N VAL A 40 11.89 0.29 -20.80
CA VAL A 40 11.98 -1.00 -20.08
C VAL A 40 12.98 -0.97 -18.92
N ASN A 41 14.11 -0.27 -19.08
CA ASN A 41 15.13 -0.14 -18.03
C ASN A 41 14.70 0.75 -16.86
N ASP A 42 13.79 1.70 -17.09
CA ASP A 42 13.28 2.63 -16.07
C ASP A 42 12.00 2.10 -15.39
N ILE A 43 11.33 1.09 -15.97
CA ILE A 43 10.10 0.50 -15.41
C ILE A 43 10.28 0.04 -13.96
N PRO A 44 11.34 -0.69 -13.57
CA PRO A 44 11.51 -1.13 -12.19
C PRO A 44 11.62 0.04 -11.20
N ASP A 45 12.28 1.11 -11.62
CA ASP A 45 12.52 2.30 -10.80
C ASP A 45 11.22 3.10 -10.60
N VAL A 46 10.50 3.36 -11.70
CA VAL A 46 9.18 4.01 -11.67
C VAL A 46 8.18 3.19 -10.85
N THR A 47 8.17 1.88 -11.04
CA THR A 47 7.27 0.97 -10.31
C THR A 47 7.56 1.00 -8.82
N GLN A 48 8.83 0.94 -8.41
CA GLN A 48 9.20 1.11 -7.01
C GLN A 48 8.77 2.46 -6.45
N GLU A 49 9.00 3.56 -7.16
CA GLU A 49 8.66 4.90 -6.68
C GLU A 49 7.14 5.03 -6.45
N VAL A 50 6.34 4.50 -7.37
CA VAL A 50 4.87 4.45 -7.26
C VAL A 50 4.45 3.69 -6.00
N PHE A 51 5.01 2.51 -5.75
CA PHE A 51 4.68 1.74 -4.55
C PHE A 51 5.18 2.44 -3.27
N VAL A 52 6.38 3.01 -3.25
CA VAL A 52 6.89 3.76 -2.08
C VAL A 52 5.99 4.96 -1.77
N LYS A 53 5.54 5.69 -2.78
CA LYS A 53 4.56 6.78 -2.62
C LYS A 53 3.24 6.23 -2.07
N LEU A 54 2.72 5.15 -2.63
CA LEU A 54 1.49 4.49 -2.16
C LEU A 54 1.60 4.09 -0.68
N TYR A 55 2.73 3.49 -0.26
CA TYR A 55 2.97 3.12 1.13
C TYR A 55 2.93 4.34 2.07
N ARG A 56 3.62 5.42 1.68
CA ARG A 56 3.62 6.68 2.45
C ARG A 56 2.23 7.28 2.54
N PHE A 57 1.47 7.28 1.44
CA PHE A 57 0.09 7.77 1.43
C PHE A 57 -0.83 6.94 2.33
N LEU A 58 -0.75 5.60 2.28
CA LEU A 58 -1.53 4.73 3.16
C LEU A 58 -1.22 4.99 4.65
N HIS A 59 0.05 5.23 4.97
CA HIS A 59 0.48 5.55 6.33
C HIS A 59 0.09 6.97 6.75
N GLN A 60 0.15 7.95 5.84
CA GLN A 60 -0.24 9.34 6.08
C GLN A 60 -1.76 9.50 6.22
N PHE A 61 -2.56 8.77 5.43
CA PHE A 61 -4.02 8.77 5.52
C PHE A 61 -4.52 8.28 6.88
N LYS A 62 -3.74 7.44 7.56
CA LYS A 62 -3.97 7.06 8.95
C LYS A 62 -3.69 8.19 9.94
N HIS A 63 -2.73 9.05 9.63
CA HIS A 63 -2.36 10.18 10.48
C HIS A 63 -3.42 11.30 10.44
N GLU A 64 -4.08 11.51 9.29
CA GLU A 64 -5.10 12.55 9.13
C GLU A 64 -6.46 12.19 9.76
N ARG A 65 -6.63 10.96 10.27
CA ARG A 65 -7.87 10.51 10.95
C ARG A 65 -7.75 10.30 12.45
N PHE A 66 -6.77 10.89 13.13
CA PHE A 66 -6.66 10.73 14.59
C PHE A 66 -6.12 11.97 15.31
N THR A 67 -6.87 13.07 15.23
CA THR A 67 -7.01 13.99 16.37
C THR A 67 -8.49 14.12 16.71
N ASP A 68 -9.09 13.05 17.23
CA ASP A 68 -10.03 13.05 18.36
C ASP A 68 -10.58 11.62 18.55
N TYR A 69 -10.95 11.26 19.77
CA TYR A 69 -11.32 9.94 20.30
C TYR A 69 -10.18 9.03 20.76
N PRO A 70 -9.82 9.09 22.06
CA PRO A 70 -9.14 7.97 22.70
C PRO A 70 -10.07 6.75 22.65
N LYS A 71 -9.66 5.68 21.94
CA LYS A 71 -10.23 4.35 22.17
C LYS A 71 -9.82 3.88 23.56
N GLY A 72 -10.60 4.31 24.55
CA GLY A 72 -10.61 3.76 25.88
C GLY A 72 -10.95 2.27 25.82
N LYS A 73 -10.02 1.46 26.36
CA LYS A 73 -10.25 0.21 27.09
C LYS A 73 -11.41 -0.67 26.60
N ALA A 74 -11.10 -1.64 25.74
CA ALA A 74 -11.76 -2.95 25.85
C ALA A 74 -10.85 -3.84 26.70
N HIS A 75 -11.22 -3.91 27.97
CA HIS A 75 -10.70 -4.84 28.96
C HIS A 75 -10.97 -6.26 28.44
N CYS A 76 -9.92 -6.97 28.02
CA CYS A 76 -9.90 -8.42 28.12
C CYS A 76 -9.41 -8.73 29.54
N LEU A 77 -10.36 -9.00 30.44
CA LEU A 77 -10.35 -10.02 31.50
C LEU A 77 -11.61 -9.87 32.37
#